data_AF-A0AA37IF12-F1
#
_entry.id   AF-A0AA37IF12-F1
#
_cell.length_a   1.000
_cell.length_b   1.000
_cell.length_c   1.000
_cell.angle_alpha   90.00
_cell.angle_beta   90.00
_cell.angle_gamma   90.00
#
_symmetry.space_group_name_H-M   'P 1'
#
loop_
_entity.id
_entity.type
_entity.pdbx_description
1 polymer ?
#
loop_
_entity_poly.entity_id
_entity_poly.type
_entity_poly.pdbx_seq_one_letter_code
_entity_poly.pdbx_strand_id
1 'polypeptide(L)'
;MNSENKPATARVIDAMGSFVKQLDSVPGWRDARVENMMLTMDLDDMFERPQAAQRSITLPLDIEKQHTVVMRYLELADCTFAFKSCEYYFRRFPFNDLPVSRHEHLSNVCELYFSRLYQFKERLKLLSDAMEVAVPSHGLTFGSLIKRFAKEFDQELRERNQIHHTARFSDLDTQRLFLTVVSEMANPGKGWKAEQTRYYRKVSKEWAQRVRDRAALLDAFLEAVAEGLLDRCAFLSPR
;
A
#
# COMPACT_ATOMS: atom_id res chain seq x y z
N MET A 1 -4.26 -7.07 29.97
CA MET A 1 -3.00 -6.98 29.21
C MET A 1 -2.58 -5.51 29.22
N ASN A 2 -1.40 -5.20 29.75
CA ASN A 2 -0.87 -3.82 29.76
C ASN A 2 -0.73 -3.29 28.32
N SER A 3 -1.15 -2.05 28.07
CA SER A 3 -1.09 -1.41 26.75
C SER A 3 0.34 -1.21 26.23
N GLU A 4 1.34 -1.27 27.12
CA GLU A 4 2.76 -1.09 26.79
C GLU A 4 3.39 -2.25 25.99
N ASN A 5 2.80 -3.45 26.00
CA ASN A 5 3.33 -4.60 25.23
C ASN A 5 2.82 -4.70 23.79
N LYS A 6 2.05 -3.71 23.31
CA LYS A 6 1.53 -3.71 21.93
C LYS A 6 2.56 -3.07 20.96
N PRO A 7 2.68 -3.58 19.71
CA PRO A 7 3.43 -2.90 18.65
C PRO A 7 3.00 -1.44 18.49
N ALA A 8 3.92 -0.56 18.09
CA ALA A 8 3.63 0.86 17.95
C ALA A 8 2.56 1.12 16.88
N THR A 9 2.55 0.33 15.80
CA THR A 9 1.48 0.38 14.78
C THR A 9 0.10 0.14 15.37
N ALA A 10 -0.06 -0.88 16.22
CA ALA A 10 -1.33 -1.16 16.88
C ALA A 10 -1.74 -0.03 17.83
N ARG A 11 -0.77 0.50 18.60
CA ARG A 11 -1.01 1.63 19.51
C ARG A 11 -1.42 2.91 18.78
N VAL A 12 -0.77 3.23 17.65
CA VAL A 12 -1.11 4.43 16.89
C VAL A 12 -2.46 4.29 16.18
N ILE A 13 -2.84 3.09 15.72
CA ILE A 13 -4.18 2.82 15.19
C ILE A 13 -5.25 3.00 16.28
N ASP A 14 -5.02 2.47 17.50
CA ASP A 14 -5.91 2.65 18.64
C ASP A 14 -6.08 4.15 19.00
N ALA A 15 -4.97 4.90 18.99
CA ALA A 15 -4.95 6.34 19.22
C ALA A 15 -5.71 7.12 18.13
N MET A 16 -5.49 6.78 16.86
CA MET A 16 -6.20 7.39 15.73
C MET A 16 -7.68 7.09 15.79
N GLY A 17 -8.09 5.88 16.16
CA GLY A 17 -9.49 5.55 16.40
C GLY A 17 -10.12 6.40 17.51
N SER A 18 -9.35 6.71 18.56
CA SER A 18 -9.78 7.59 19.64
C SER A 18 -9.89 9.05 19.17
N PHE A 19 -8.93 9.54 18.39
CA PHE A 19 -8.97 10.85 17.74
C PHE A 19 -10.19 10.99 16.83
N VAL A 20 -10.46 10.01 15.96
CA VAL A 20 -11.63 10.03 15.05
C VAL A 20 -12.96 10.08 15.83
N LYS A 21 -13.04 9.43 17.00
CA LYS A 21 -14.21 9.55 17.89
C LYS A 21 -14.35 10.95 18.48
N GLN A 22 -13.25 11.63 18.80
CA GLN A 22 -13.31 13.01 19.28
C GLN A 22 -13.84 13.96 18.20
N LEU A 23 -13.63 13.66 16.92
CA LEU A 23 -14.23 14.45 15.84
C LEU A 23 -15.76 14.43 15.86
N ASP A 24 -16.40 13.43 16.48
CA ASP A 24 -17.87 13.42 16.64
C ASP A 24 -18.38 14.56 17.52
N SER A 25 -17.52 15.23 18.31
CA SER A 25 -17.89 16.46 19.03
C SER A 25 -17.83 17.71 18.16
N VAL A 26 -17.28 17.64 16.94
CA VAL A 26 -17.27 18.78 16.00
C VAL A 26 -18.65 18.89 15.37
N PRO A 27 -19.32 20.06 15.47
CA PRO A 27 -20.66 20.23 14.93
C PRO A 27 -20.75 19.85 13.45
N GLY A 28 -21.73 18.99 13.12
CA GLY A 28 -21.99 18.50 11.77
C GLY A 28 -21.07 17.36 11.31
N TRP A 29 -19.89 17.14 11.90
CA TRP A 29 -18.92 16.14 11.41
C TRP A 29 -19.53 14.75 11.25
N ARG A 30 -20.29 14.32 12.28
CA ARG A 30 -20.96 13.02 12.27
C ARG A 30 -21.94 12.89 11.10
N ASP A 31 -22.73 13.94 10.85
CA ASP A 31 -23.74 13.94 9.80
C ASP A 31 -23.09 13.89 8.41
N ALA A 32 -22.05 14.71 8.17
CA ALA A 32 -21.31 14.66 6.91
C ALA A 32 -20.56 13.36 6.72
N ARG A 33 -20.02 12.74 7.78
CA ARG A 33 -19.38 11.42 7.70
C ARG A 33 -20.39 10.35 7.28
N VAL A 34 -21.58 10.34 7.89
CA VAL A 34 -22.65 9.40 7.54
C VAL A 34 -23.13 9.65 6.13
N GLU A 35 -23.35 10.90 5.74
CA GLU A 35 -23.76 11.28 4.38
C GLU A 35 -22.74 10.83 3.33
N ASN A 36 -21.46 11.12 3.53
CA ASN A 36 -20.39 10.66 2.63
C ASN A 36 -20.30 9.13 2.56
N MET A 37 -20.52 8.43 3.67
CA MET A 37 -20.57 6.97 3.69
C MET A 37 -21.75 6.45 2.85
N MET A 38 -22.95 7.03 3.02
CA MET A 38 -24.13 6.67 2.24
C MET A 38 -23.93 6.95 0.75
N LEU A 39 -23.32 8.08 0.40
CA LEU A 39 -22.96 8.41 -0.99
C LEU A 39 -21.96 7.41 -1.58
N THR A 40 -20.99 6.95 -0.80
CA THR A 40 -20.01 5.95 -1.27
C THR A 40 -20.63 4.56 -1.42
N MET A 41 -21.69 4.27 -0.65
CA MET A 41 -22.44 3.02 -0.71
C MET A 41 -23.56 3.03 -1.75
N ASP A 42 -23.90 4.19 -2.32
CA ASP A 42 -24.87 4.32 -3.40
C ASP A 42 -24.25 3.88 -4.73
N LEU A 43 -24.18 2.57 -4.92
CA LEU A 43 -23.54 1.94 -6.08
C LEU A 43 -24.35 2.09 -7.38
N ASP A 44 -25.65 2.39 -7.28
CA ASP A 44 -26.60 2.31 -8.40
C ASP A 44 -27.55 3.53 -8.49
N ASP A 45 -27.20 4.68 -7.89
CA ASP A 45 -28.06 5.87 -7.83
C ASP A 45 -29.47 5.56 -7.28
N MET A 46 -29.55 4.60 -6.34
CA MET A 46 -30.81 4.15 -5.75
C MET A 46 -31.41 5.18 -4.78
N PHE A 47 -30.61 6.15 -4.34
CA PHE A 47 -31.07 7.22 -3.48
C PHE A 47 -31.26 8.51 -4.29
N GLU A 48 -32.43 9.15 -4.16
CA GLU A 48 -32.64 10.50 -4.68
C GLU A 48 -31.60 11.43 -4.07
N ARG A 49 -30.55 11.75 -4.84
CA ARG A 49 -29.48 12.66 -4.42
C ARG A 49 -30.11 14.00 -4.07
N PRO A 50 -30.10 14.44 -2.80
CA PRO A 50 -30.49 15.79 -2.50
C PRO A 50 -29.51 16.69 -3.27
N GLN A 51 -30.02 17.59 -4.12
CA GLN A 51 -29.20 18.62 -4.79
C GLN A 51 -28.51 19.60 -3.79
N ALA A 52 -28.63 19.35 -2.49
CA ALA A 52 -27.86 20.03 -1.47
C ALA A 52 -26.38 19.72 -1.72
N ALA A 53 -25.69 20.70 -2.29
CA ALA A 53 -24.24 20.71 -2.45
C ALA A 53 -23.59 20.02 -1.24
N GLN A 54 -22.87 18.93 -1.54
CA GLN A 54 -22.01 18.17 -0.63
C GLN A 54 -21.60 19.07 0.53
N ARG A 55 -22.21 18.89 1.71
CA ARG A 55 -22.00 19.81 2.83
C ARG A 55 -20.54 19.70 3.26
N SER A 56 -19.69 20.54 2.69
CA SER A 56 -18.28 20.58 2.99
C SER A 56 -18.13 21.13 4.39
N ILE A 57 -17.99 20.25 5.37
CA ILE A 57 -17.71 20.68 6.73
C ILE A 57 -16.28 21.16 6.78
N THR A 58 -16.11 22.44 7.05
CA THR A 58 -14.80 23.02 7.33
C THR A 58 -14.44 22.67 8.78
N LEU A 59 -13.47 21.77 8.95
CA LEU A 59 -12.88 21.52 10.26
C LEU A 59 -12.14 22.78 10.73
N PRO A 60 -12.06 23.03 12.04
CA PRO A 60 -11.11 24.00 12.57
C PRO A 60 -9.71 23.67 12.06
N LEU A 61 -8.95 24.70 11.64
CA LEU A 61 -7.67 24.51 10.93
C LEU A 61 -6.70 23.57 11.65
N ASP A 62 -6.62 23.65 12.98
CA ASP A 62 -5.72 22.78 13.75
C ASP A 62 -6.19 21.31 13.76
N ILE A 63 -7.50 21.09 13.81
CA ILE A 63 -8.10 19.74 13.71
C ILE A 63 -7.91 19.20 12.29
N GLU A 64 -8.04 20.02 11.26
CA GLU A 64 -7.81 19.64 9.87
C GLU A 64 -6.37 19.17 9.63
N LYS A 65 -5.39 19.89 10.19
CA LYS A 65 -3.97 19.49 10.12
C LYS A 65 -3.73 18.15 10.82
N GLN A 66 -4.27 17.97 12.02
CA GLN A 66 -4.16 16.71 12.78
C GLN A 66 -4.82 15.55 12.03
N HIS A 67 -6.03 15.76 11.53
CA HIS A 67 -6.76 14.79 10.71
C HIS A 67 -5.97 14.42 9.46
N THR A 68 -5.31 15.39 8.81
CA THR A 68 -4.45 15.12 7.64
C THR A 68 -3.31 14.17 8.00
N VAL A 69 -2.61 14.38 9.13
CA VAL A 69 -1.57 13.45 9.59
C VAL A 69 -2.14 12.04 9.81
N VAL A 70 -3.29 11.93 10.47
CA VAL A 70 -3.98 10.65 10.71
C VAL A 70 -4.26 9.94 9.39
N MET A 71 -4.88 10.63 8.43
CA MET A 71 -5.22 10.04 7.14
C MET A 71 -3.97 9.63 6.35
N ARG A 72 -2.90 10.44 6.34
CA ARG A 72 -1.65 10.09 5.65
C ARG A 72 -0.97 8.86 6.25
N TYR A 73 -1.03 8.69 7.57
CA TYR A 73 -0.53 7.47 8.20
C TYR A 73 -1.38 6.25 7.83
N LEU A 74 -2.71 6.37 7.84
CA LEU A 74 -3.59 5.26 7.46
C LEU A 74 -3.39 4.85 5.99
N GLU A 75 -3.21 5.80 5.07
CA GLU A 75 -2.83 5.54 3.68
C GLU A 75 -1.48 4.82 3.56
N LEU A 76 -0.50 5.20 4.39
CA LEU A 76 0.80 4.54 4.44
C LEU A 76 0.69 3.10 4.95
N ALA A 77 -0.11 2.87 6.00
CA ALA A 77 -0.37 1.54 6.56
C ALA A 77 -1.10 0.64 5.55
N ASP A 78 -2.10 1.17 4.84
CA ASP A 78 -2.79 0.46 3.75
C ASP A 78 -1.83 0.00 2.65
N CYS A 79 -0.84 0.83 2.29
CA CYS A 79 0.18 0.43 1.32
C CYS A 79 0.95 -0.84 1.76
N THR A 80 1.22 -1.01 3.06
CA THR A 80 1.85 -2.22 3.61
C THR A 80 0.95 -3.45 3.46
N PHE A 81 -0.35 -3.31 3.76
CA PHE A 81 -1.32 -4.40 3.57
C PHE A 81 -1.48 -4.77 2.09
N ALA A 82 -1.56 -3.77 1.21
CA ALA A 82 -1.62 -3.96 -0.24
C ALA A 82 -0.35 -4.64 -0.78
N PHE A 83 0.83 -4.30 -0.25
CA PHE A 83 2.09 -4.96 -0.60
C PHE A 83 2.11 -6.43 -0.17
N LYS A 84 1.69 -6.74 1.06
CA LYS A 84 1.56 -8.13 1.54
C LYS A 84 0.63 -8.95 0.65
N SER A 85 -0.40 -8.33 0.11
CA SER A 85 -1.34 -8.98 -0.81
C SER A 85 -0.68 -9.44 -2.12
N CYS A 86 0.46 -8.85 -2.52
CA CYS A 86 1.27 -9.34 -3.66
C CYS A 86 1.68 -10.82 -3.51
N GLU A 87 1.87 -11.31 -2.29
CA GLU A 87 2.19 -12.74 -2.05
C GLU A 87 1.09 -13.65 -2.61
N TYR A 88 -0.19 -13.27 -2.44
CA TYR A 88 -1.33 -14.04 -2.92
C TYR A 88 -1.40 -14.02 -4.46
N TYR A 89 -1.11 -12.87 -5.07
CA TYR A 89 -1.06 -12.74 -6.53
C TYR A 89 0.05 -13.60 -7.13
N PHE A 90 1.23 -13.69 -6.52
CA PHE A 90 2.27 -14.60 -7.01
C PHE A 90 1.86 -16.08 -6.86
N ARG A 91 1.24 -16.46 -5.75
CA ARG A 91 0.90 -17.88 -5.47
C ARG A 91 -0.18 -18.46 -6.37
N ARG A 92 -1.12 -17.63 -6.85
CA ARG A 92 -2.29 -18.10 -7.59
C ARG A 92 -2.21 -17.63 -9.02
N PHE A 93 -2.30 -18.58 -9.96
CA PHE A 93 -2.54 -18.29 -11.36
C PHE A 93 -4.04 -18.53 -11.65
N PRO A 94 -4.87 -17.47 -11.77
CA PRO A 94 -6.32 -17.62 -11.89
C PRO A 94 -6.82 -17.79 -13.33
N PHE A 95 -5.93 -17.77 -14.33
CA PHE A 95 -6.28 -17.65 -15.74
C PHE A 95 -6.33 -18.99 -16.49
N ASN A 96 -6.95 -20.01 -15.89
CA ASN A 96 -7.18 -21.27 -16.61
C ASN A 96 -8.15 -21.00 -17.78
N ASP A 97 -7.76 -21.42 -18.98
CA ASP A 97 -8.53 -21.26 -20.23
C ASP A 97 -8.86 -19.80 -20.60
N LEU A 98 -8.12 -18.84 -20.03
CA LEU A 98 -8.19 -17.41 -20.36
C LEU A 98 -6.96 -17.00 -21.17
N PRO A 99 -7.02 -15.89 -21.94
CA PRO A 99 -5.94 -15.49 -22.85
C PRO A 99 -4.67 -14.98 -22.15
N VAL A 100 -4.63 -14.98 -20.81
CA VAL A 100 -3.48 -14.50 -20.03
C VAL A 100 -2.51 -15.63 -19.82
N SER A 101 -1.31 -15.51 -20.37
CA SER A 101 -0.24 -16.48 -20.18
C SER A 101 0.39 -16.38 -18.77
N ARG A 102 1.06 -17.45 -18.34
CA ARG A 102 1.86 -17.45 -17.10
C ARG A 102 3.00 -16.44 -17.11
N HIS A 103 3.56 -16.16 -18.29
CA HIS A 103 4.56 -15.12 -18.50
C HIS A 103 3.95 -13.74 -18.21
N GLU A 104 2.85 -13.40 -18.86
CA GLU A 104 2.21 -12.09 -18.69
C GLU A 104 1.72 -11.89 -17.26
N HIS A 105 1.14 -12.93 -16.66
CA HIS A 105 0.75 -12.87 -15.26
C HIS A 105 1.94 -12.56 -14.37
N LEU A 106 3.05 -13.31 -14.51
CA LEU A 106 4.22 -13.09 -13.65
C LEU A 106 4.79 -11.68 -13.82
N SER A 107 4.96 -11.21 -15.06
CA SER A 107 5.43 -9.84 -15.33
C SER A 107 4.50 -8.79 -14.70
N ASN A 108 3.18 -8.92 -14.87
CA ASN A 108 2.22 -7.98 -14.29
C ASN A 108 2.27 -7.96 -12.75
N VAL A 109 2.42 -9.12 -12.11
CA VAL A 109 2.51 -9.19 -10.64
C VAL A 109 3.84 -8.61 -10.14
N CYS A 110 4.94 -8.79 -10.88
CA CYS A 110 6.21 -8.11 -10.59
C CYS A 110 6.08 -6.58 -10.70
N GLU A 111 5.46 -6.07 -11.77
CA GLU A 111 5.21 -4.63 -11.94
C GLU A 111 4.34 -4.05 -10.82
N LEU A 112 3.31 -4.79 -10.40
CA LEU A 112 2.49 -4.44 -9.24
C LEU A 112 3.33 -4.38 -7.96
N TYR A 113 4.17 -5.39 -7.71
CA TYR A 113 5.06 -5.47 -6.56
C TYR A 113 5.98 -4.23 -6.46
N PHE A 114 6.63 -3.84 -7.56
CA PHE A 114 7.50 -2.66 -7.59
C PHE A 114 6.71 -1.37 -7.37
N SER A 115 5.51 -1.28 -7.97
CA SER A 115 4.63 -0.13 -7.82
C SER A 115 4.19 0.08 -6.37
N ARG A 116 3.93 -0.99 -5.61
CA ARG A 116 3.56 -0.89 -4.19
C ARG A 116 4.68 -0.31 -3.32
N LEU A 117 5.94 -0.67 -3.56
CA LEU A 117 7.08 -0.09 -2.84
C LEU A 117 7.27 1.40 -3.17
N TYR A 118 7.08 1.77 -4.45
CA TYR A 118 7.10 3.17 -4.84
C TYR A 118 5.96 3.96 -4.19
N GLN A 119 4.74 3.42 -4.15
CA GLN A 119 3.60 4.04 -3.46
C GLN A 119 3.90 4.28 -1.98
N PHE A 120 4.46 3.30 -1.27
CA PHE A 120 4.87 3.47 0.12
C PHE A 120 5.83 4.65 0.30
N LYS A 121 6.86 4.76 -0.56
CA LYS A 121 7.80 5.89 -0.53
C LYS A 121 7.11 7.24 -0.71
N GLU A 122 6.20 7.35 -1.66
CA GLU A 122 5.48 8.61 -1.92
C GLU A 122 4.50 8.94 -0.78
N ARG A 123 3.81 7.95 -0.19
CA ARG A 123 2.98 8.16 1.00
C ARG A 123 3.79 8.58 2.22
N LEU A 124 5.00 8.04 2.38
CA LEU A 124 5.91 8.45 3.45
C LEU A 124 6.32 9.92 3.34
N LYS A 125 6.53 10.43 2.11
CA LYS A 125 6.77 11.86 1.88
C LYS A 125 5.54 12.71 2.23
N LEU A 126 4.36 12.31 1.78
CA LEU A 126 3.12 13.05 2.08
C LEU A 126 2.84 13.09 3.59
N LEU A 127 3.15 12.02 4.33
CA LEU A 127 3.08 12.02 5.78
C LEU A 127 4.10 12.97 6.40
N SER A 128 5.35 12.98 5.89
CA SER A 128 6.37 13.95 6.32
C SER A 128 5.89 15.39 6.13
N ASP A 129 5.35 15.72 4.96
CA ASP A 129 4.85 17.07 4.66
C ASP A 129 3.68 17.45 5.59
N ALA A 130 2.77 16.51 5.86
CA ALA A 130 1.68 16.71 6.81
C ALA A 130 2.19 16.95 8.23
N MET A 131 3.24 16.23 8.65
CA MET A 131 3.88 16.40 9.95
C MET A 131 4.57 17.75 10.12
N GLU A 132 5.28 18.21 9.10
CA GLU A 132 5.93 19.54 9.11
C GLU A 132 4.89 20.68 9.25
N VAL A 133 3.70 20.51 8.68
CA VAL A 133 2.61 21.49 8.81
C VAL A 133 1.89 21.40 10.16
N ALA A 134 1.63 20.20 10.66
CA ALA A 134 0.86 19.98 11.88
C ALA A 134 1.68 20.15 13.17
N VAL A 135 2.96 19.76 13.14
CA VAL A 135 3.87 19.78 14.29
C VAL A 135 5.27 20.27 13.86
N PRO A 136 5.46 21.53 13.45
CA PRO A 136 6.72 22.01 12.82
C PRO A 136 8.00 21.82 13.66
N SER A 137 7.87 21.63 14.98
CA SER A 137 8.99 21.39 15.90
C SER A 137 9.07 19.93 16.36
N HIS A 138 8.57 18.97 15.56
CA HIS A 138 8.55 17.55 15.92
C HIS A 138 9.96 16.92 16.02
N GLY A 139 10.98 17.51 15.39
CA GLY A 139 12.37 17.03 15.48
C GLY A 139 12.63 15.63 14.90
N LEU A 140 11.72 15.14 14.06
CA LEU A 140 11.84 13.85 13.37
C LEU A 140 12.64 14.05 12.09
N THR A 141 13.53 13.11 11.77
CA THR A 141 14.38 13.19 10.58
C THR A 141 13.80 12.33 9.45
N PHE A 142 12.60 12.68 8.97
CA PHE A 142 11.95 11.96 7.86
C PHE A 142 12.83 11.87 6.61
N GLY A 143 13.61 12.91 6.30
CA GLY A 143 14.58 12.87 5.21
C GLY A 143 15.59 11.72 5.32
N SER A 144 16.08 11.43 6.53
CA SER A 144 16.99 10.30 6.78
C SER A 144 16.26 8.97 6.65
N LEU A 145 15.03 8.88 7.14
CA LEU A 145 14.20 7.68 7.02
C LEU A 145 13.87 7.36 5.55
N ILE A 146 13.46 8.35 4.77
CA ILE A 146 13.16 8.22 3.33
C ILE A 146 14.41 7.84 2.54
N LYS A 147 15.58 8.43 2.86
CA LYS A 147 16.85 8.03 2.25
C LYS A 147 17.22 6.58 2.57
N ARG A 148 17.04 6.15 3.83
CA ARG A 148 17.26 4.75 4.22
C ARG A 148 16.31 3.83 3.47
N PHE A 149 15.02 4.15 3.40
CA PHE A 149 14.04 3.40 2.61
C PHE A 149 14.49 3.26 1.16
N ALA A 150 14.86 4.38 0.52
CA ALA A 150 15.28 4.37 -0.88
C ALA A 150 16.53 3.51 -1.10
N LYS A 151 17.42 3.40 -0.12
CA LYS A 151 18.59 2.53 -0.16
C LYS A 151 18.23 1.05 -0.02
N GLU A 152 17.37 0.70 0.94
CA GLU A 152 16.96 -0.69 1.20
C GLU A 152 16.17 -1.32 0.03
N PHE A 153 15.41 -0.48 -0.68
CA PHE A 153 14.56 -0.87 -1.82
C PHE A 153 15.06 -0.29 -3.16
N ASP A 154 16.34 0.05 -3.25
CA ASP A 154 16.91 0.73 -4.42
C ASP A 154 16.69 -0.06 -5.71
N GLN A 155 16.96 -1.36 -5.69
CA GLN A 155 16.72 -2.23 -6.83
C GLN A 155 15.27 -2.17 -7.30
N GLU A 156 14.32 -2.37 -6.38
CA GLU A 156 12.89 -2.36 -6.68
C GLU A 156 12.41 -1.00 -7.22
N LEU A 157 12.95 0.11 -6.69
CA LEU A 157 12.62 1.45 -7.15
C LEU A 157 13.21 1.75 -8.54
N ARG A 158 14.41 1.24 -8.85
CA ARG A 158 14.99 1.35 -10.19
C ARG A 158 14.18 0.57 -11.22
N GLU A 159 13.83 -0.68 -10.90
CA GLU A 159 12.98 -1.52 -11.76
C GLU A 159 11.65 -0.82 -12.03
N ARG A 160 10.98 -0.31 -10.99
CA ARG A 160 9.75 0.49 -11.14
C ARG A 160 9.95 1.64 -12.13
N ASN A 161 11.01 2.43 -11.98
CA ASN A 161 11.23 3.59 -12.84
C ASN A 161 11.54 3.18 -14.28
N GLN A 162 12.30 2.11 -14.48
CA GLN A 162 12.55 1.56 -15.81
C GLN A 162 11.24 1.08 -16.47
N ILE A 163 10.36 0.43 -15.71
CA ILE A 163 9.07 -0.05 -16.20
C ILE A 163 8.19 1.12 -16.67
N HIS A 164 8.12 2.18 -15.88
CA HIS A 164 7.28 3.34 -16.19
C HIS A 164 7.78 4.19 -17.35
N HIS A 165 9.08 4.16 -17.68
CA HIS A 165 9.66 5.06 -18.68
C HIS A 165 10.15 4.36 -19.96
N THR A 166 10.44 3.06 -19.91
CA THR A 166 11.16 2.39 -21.00
C THR A 166 10.39 1.21 -21.58
N ALA A 167 10.10 0.18 -20.79
CA ALA A 167 9.54 -1.08 -21.28
C ALA A 167 8.90 -1.91 -20.17
N ARG A 168 8.07 -2.89 -20.52
CA ARG A 168 7.52 -3.86 -19.56
C ARG A 168 8.62 -4.62 -18.80
N PHE A 169 8.30 -5.08 -17.60
CA PHE A 169 9.24 -5.86 -16.81
C PHE A 169 9.63 -7.16 -17.51
N SER A 170 10.94 -7.40 -17.58
CA SER A 170 11.54 -8.57 -18.20
C SER A 170 12.85 -8.90 -17.49
N ASP A 171 12.90 -10.06 -16.87
CA ASP A 171 14.08 -10.70 -16.30
C ASP A 171 14.32 -12.06 -16.99
N LEU A 172 15.39 -12.77 -16.60
CA LEU A 172 15.69 -14.08 -17.16
C LEU A 172 14.59 -15.13 -16.92
N ASP A 173 13.88 -15.05 -15.79
CA ASP A 173 12.85 -16.02 -15.43
C ASP A 173 11.56 -15.82 -16.23
N THR A 174 11.10 -14.58 -16.35
CA THR A 174 9.99 -14.18 -17.20
C THR A 174 10.31 -14.45 -18.67
N GLN A 175 11.52 -14.14 -19.14
CA GLN A 175 11.97 -14.48 -20.50
C GLN A 175 11.96 -15.99 -20.76
N ARG A 176 12.44 -16.81 -19.81
CA ARG A 176 12.37 -18.27 -19.95
C ARG A 176 10.92 -18.75 -20.07
N LEU A 177 10.00 -18.22 -19.26
CA LEU A 177 8.58 -18.55 -19.37
C LEU A 177 8.02 -18.16 -20.74
N PHE A 178 8.36 -16.97 -21.24
CA PHE A 178 7.97 -16.53 -22.57
C PHE A 178 8.47 -17.49 -23.66
N LEU A 179 9.74 -17.88 -23.61
CA LEU A 179 10.32 -18.83 -24.58
C LEU A 179 9.63 -20.20 -24.53
N THR A 180 9.22 -20.68 -23.35
CA THR A 180 8.44 -21.93 -23.26
C THR A 180 7.04 -21.80 -23.87
N VAL A 181 6.41 -20.62 -23.80
CA VAL A 181 5.13 -20.34 -24.50
C VAL A 181 5.33 -20.42 -26.01
N VAL A 182 6.33 -19.71 -26.53
CA VAL A 182 6.67 -19.71 -27.96
C VAL A 182 6.99 -21.13 -28.45
N SER A 183 7.73 -21.90 -27.65
CA SER A 183 8.11 -23.28 -27.99
C SER A 183 6.91 -24.23 -28.05
N GLU A 184 5.93 -24.08 -27.15
CA GLU A 184 4.68 -24.84 -27.22
C GLU A 184 3.85 -24.47 -28.46
N MET A 185 3.81 -23.19 -28.83
CA MET A 185 3.10 -22.75 -30.04
C MET A 185 3.75 -23.30 -31.32
N ALA A 186 5.08 -23.28 -31.38
CA ALA A 186 5.83 -23.78 -32.53
C ALA A 186 5.86 -25.32 -32.60
N ASN A 187 5.92 -25.99 -31.45
CA ASN A 187 6.03 -27.45 -31.36
C ASN A 187 5.08 -28.02 -30.28
N PRO A 188 3.76 -28.07 -30.56
CA PRO A 188 2.78 -28.56 -29.59
C PRO A 188 3.04 -30.00 -29.15
N GLY A 189 2.73 -30.31 -27.88
CA GLY A 189 2.78 -31.68 -27.36
C GLY A 189 4.19 -32.22 -27.04
N LYS A 190 5.23 -31.38 -27.12
CA LYS A 190 6.61 -31.74 -26.72
C LYS A 190 6.90 -31.56 -25.22
N GLY A 191 5.86 -31.44 -24.40
CA GLY A 191 5.98 -31.30 -22.94
C GLY A 191 6.25 -29.87 -22.45
N TRP A 192 6.27 -28.87 -23.34
CA TRP A 192 6.53 -27.47 -22.98
C TRP A 192 5.49 -26.91 -22.00
N LYS A 193 4.20 -27.29 -22.12
CA LYS A 193 3.17 -26.94 -21.12
C LYS A 193 3.49 -27.42 -19.70
N ALA A 194 4.03 -28.64 -19.57
CA ALA A 194 4.38 -29.21 -18.28
C ALA A 194 5.60 -28.49 -17.68
N GLU A 195 6.62 -28.25 -18.50
CA GLU A 195 7.81 -27.49 -18.10
C GLU A 195 7.46 -26.04 -17.71
N GLN A 196 6.63 -25.35 -18.50
CA GLN A 196 6.14 -24.01 -18.19
C GLN A 196 5.42 -23.98 -16.83
N THR A 197 4.53 -24.94 -16.58
CA THR A 197 3.78 -25.02 -15.32
C THR A 197 4.71 -25.27 -14.14
N ARG A 198 5.66 -26.18 -14.28
CA ARG A 198 6.67 -26.49 -13.25
C ARG A 198 7.55 -25.28 -12.96
N TYR A 199 8.07 -24.63 -14.00
CA TYR A 199 8.95 -23.49 -13.87
C TYR A 199 8.24 -22.28 -13.27
N TYR A 200 7.04 -21.98 -13.76
CA TYR A 200 6.21 -20.91 -13.20
C TYR A 200 5.95 -21.10 -11.70
N ARG A 201 5.61 -22.33 -11.28
CA ARG A 201 5.41 -22.63 -9.85
C ARG A 201 6.67 -22.43 -9.01
N LYS A 202 7.85 -22.72 -9.56
CA LYS A 202 9.13 -22.46 -8.89
C LYS A 202 9.34 -20.95 -8.71
N VAL A 203 9.33 -20.21 -9.81
CA VAL A 203 9.60 -18.75 -9.81
C VAL A 203 8.56 -18.00 -8.98
N SER A 204 7.29 -18.36 -9.08
CA SER A 204 6.21 -17.77 -8.28
C SER A 204 6.41 -17.97 -6.77
N LYS A 205 6.98 -19.10 -6.35
CA LYS A 205 7.31 -19.34 -4.93
C LYS A 205 8.47 -18.48 -4.48
N GLU A 206 9.49 -18.30 -5.32
CA GLU A 206 10.64 -17.45 -5.03
C GLU A 206 10.22 -15.97 -4.89
N TRP A 207 9.36 -15.49 -5.81
CA TRP A 207 8.79 -14.15 -5.70
C TRP A 207 7.88 -13.99 -4.47
N ALA A 208 7.02 -14.97 -4.19
CA ALA A 208 6.21 -14.94 -2.97
C ALA A 208 7.06 -14.89 -1.69
N GLN A 209 8.21 -15.59 -1.66
CA GLN A 209 9.17 -15.48 -0.57
C GLN A 209 9.77 -14.07 -0.49
N ARG A 210 10.19 -13.51 -1.63
CA ARG A 210 10.70 -12.14 -1.70
C ARG A 210 9.69 -11.11 -1.16
N VAL A 211 8.40 -11.26 -1.48
CA VAL A 211 7.34 -10.41 -0.90
C VAL A 211 7.35 -10.52 0.61
N ARG A 212 7.40 -11.72 1.19
CA ARG A 212 7.42 -11.90 2.65
C ARG A 212 8.61 -11.24 3.30
N ASP A 213 9.80 -11.44 2.74
CA ASP A 213 11.04 -10.89 3.28
C ASP A 213 11.00 -9.35 3.25
N ARG A 214 10.60 -8.78 2.12
CA ARG A 214 10.46 -7.32 1.98
C ARG A 214 9.31 -6.74 2.80
N ALA A 215 8.23 -7.49 3.01
CA ALA A 215 7.10 -7.05 3.84
C ALA A 215 7.52 -6.90 5.30
N ALA A 216 8.39 -7.79 5.82
CA ALA A 216 8.94 -7.65 7.15
C ALA A 216 9.80 -6.38 7.31
N LEU A 217 10.55 -6.00 6.27
CA LEU A 217 11.26 -4.71 6.27
C LEU A 217 10.28 -3.53 6.24
N LEU A 218 9.22 -3.59 5.42
CA LEU A 218 8.19 -2.54 5.40
C LEU A 218 7.49 -2.37 6.75
N ASP A 219 7.19 -3.48 7.43
CA ASP A 219 6.63 -3.44 8.78
C ASP A 219 7.56 -2.70 9.74
N ALA A 220 8.87 -2.96 9.68
CA ALA A 220 9.85 -2.24 10.50
C ALA A 220 9.88 -0.73 10.21
N PHE A 221 9.75 -0.32 8.94
CA PHE A 221 9.62 1.10 8.60
C PHE A 221 8.32 1.70 9.15
N LEU A 222 7.20 0.98 9.03
CA LEU A 222 5.90 1.45 9.52
C LEU A 222 5.87 1.55 11.06
N GLU A 223 6.50 0.61 11.76
CA GLU A 223 6.70 0.66 13.22
C GLU A 223 7.52 1.88 13.64
N ALA A 224 8.66 2.14 12.99
CA ALA A 224 9.48 3.32 13.31
C ALA A 224 8.73 4.64 13.08
N VAL A 225 7.89 4.71 12.04
CA VAL A 225 7.00 5.86 11.82
C VAL A 225 5.96 5.96 12.93
N ALA A 226 5.34 4.84 13.31
CA ALA A 226 4.33 4.82 14.37
C ALA A 226 4.90 5.29 15.72
N GLU A 227 6.10 4.84 16.08
CA GLU A 227 6.83 5.31 17.26
C GLU A 227 7.06 6.83 17.20
N GLY A 228 7.59 7.33 16.08
CA GLY A 228 7.81 8.77 15.90
C GLY A 228 6.52 9.59 16.01
N LEU A 229 5.39 9.08 15.51
CA LEU A 229 4.10 9.75 15.64
C LEU A 229 3.60 9.74 17.08
N LEU A 230 3.66 8.61 17.77
CA LEU A 230 3.23 8.53 19.18
C LEU A 230 4.03 9.46 20.08
N ASP A 231 5.34 9.60 19.83
CA ASP A 231 6.23 10.43 20.63
C ASP A 231 6.03 11.94 20.37
N ARG A 232 5.62 12.33 19.16
CA ARG A 232 5.63 13.74 18.73
C ARG A 232 4.24 14.34 18.51
N CYS A 233 3.22 13.53 18.28
CA CYS A 233 1.85 13.98 18.08
C CYS A 233 1.07 13.89 19.40
N ALA A 234 1.06 14.97 20.18
CA ALA A 234 0.31 15.03 21.43
C ALA A 234 -1.19 14.74 21.28
N PHE A 235 -1.77 14.97 20.10
CA PHE A 235 -3.16 14.65 19.79
C PHE A 235 -3.43 13.14 19.59
N LEU A 236 -2.38 12.32 19.53
CA LEU A 236 -2.45 10.85 19.51
C LEU A 236 -2.16 10.23 20.88
N SER A 237 -1.87 11.03 21.91
CA SER A 237 -1.71 10.50 23.27
C SER A 237 -3.07 10.18 23.88
N PRO A 238 -3.25 9.00 24.52
CA PRO A 238 -4.45 8.72 25.29
C PRO A 238 -4.53 9.75 26.44
N ARG A 239 -5.62 10.52 26.49
CA ARG A 239 -5.96 11.35 27.65
C ARG A 239 -6.68 10.52 28.69
#